data_AF-A0A7X7ILA2-F1
#
_entry.id   AF-A0A7X7ILA2-F1
#
_cell.length_a   1.000
_cell.length_b   1.000
_cell.length_c   1.000
_cell.angle_alpha   90.00
_cell.angle_beta   90.00
_cell.angle_gamma   90.00
#
_symmetry.space_group_name_H-M   'P 1'
#
loop_
_entity.id
_entity.type
_entity.pdbx_description
1 polymer ?
#
loop_
_entity_poly.entity_id
_entity_poly.type
_entity_poly.pdbx_seq_one_letter_code
_entity_poly.pdbx_strand_id
1 'polypeptide(L)'
;MKTKEDIVNNWLPRYTGKDLNSFGEFILLTNFTLYVEMFARWNDVPVEGKDKNWPSATAGGITIINFGMGSPNAATVMDLL
;
A
#
# COMPACT_ATOMS: atom_id res chain seq x y z
N MET A 1 -3.17 -16.62 -12.46
CA MET A 1 -3.06 -15.29 -13.12
C MET A 1 -3.67 -15.36 -14.51
N LYS A 2 -4.99 -15.58 -14.57
CA LYS A 2 -5.76 -15.42 -15.81
C LYS A 2 -6.91 -14.43 -15.64
N THR A 3 -7.39 -14.26 -14.41
CA THR A 3 -8.42 -13.29 -14.03
C THR A 3 -7.81 -12.07 -13.34
N LYS A 4 -8.54 -10.94 -13.32
CA LYS A 4 -8.11 -9.74 -12.57
C LYS A 4 -7.90 -10.06 -11.09
N GLU A 5 -8.81 -10.83 -10.50
CA GLU A 5 -8.74 -11.25 -9.10
C GLU A 5 -7.47 -12.06 -8.79
N ASP A 6 -7.08 -13.02 -9.65
CA ASP A 6 -5.81 -13.74 -9.48
C ASP A 6 -4.59 -12.82 -9.48
N ILE A 7 -4.63 -11.77 -10.32
CA ILE A 7 -3.53 -10.82 -10.48
C ILE A 7 -3.44 -9.95 -9.23
N VAL A 8 -4.56 -9.37 -8.80
CA VAL A 8 -4.66 -8.57 -7.58
C VAL A 8 -4.16 -9.37 -6.38
N ASN A 9 -4.70 -10.58 -6.20
CA ASN A 9 -4.38 -11.42 -5.04
C ASN A 9 -2.90 -11.83 -4.98
N ASN A 10 -2.22 -11.87 -6.13
CA ASN A 10 -0.82 -12.23 -6.20
C ASN A 10 0.12 -11.02 -6.14
N TRP A 11 -0.25 -9.89 -6.73
CA TRP A 11 0.64 -8.75 -6.94
C TRP A 11 0.56 -7.74 -5.81
N LEU A 12 -0.64 -7.41 -5.31
CA LEU A 12 -0.79 -6.41 -4.25
C LEU A 12 0.05 -6.73 -3.00
N PRO A 13 0.10 -7.99 -2.51
CA PRO A 13 0.97 -8.36 -1.39
C PRO A 13 2.47 -8.27 -1.70
N ARG A 14 2.87 -8.46 -2.96
CA ARG A 14 4.28 -8.38 -3.37
C ARG A 14 4.80 -6.96 -3.36
N TYR A 15 3.98 -6.01 -3.79
CA TYR A 15 4.34 -4.59 -3.82
C TYR A 15 4.32 -3.96 -2.42
N THR A 16 3.33 -4.32 -1.60
CA THR A 16 3.11 -3.71 -0.27
C THR A 16 3.75 -4.47 0.89
N GLY A 17 4.05 -5.75 0.71
CA GLY A 17 4.47 -6.63 1.80
C GLY A 17 3.36 -6.99 2.79
N LYS A 18 2.09 -6.70 2.45
CA LYS A 18 0.92 -6.90 3.31
C LYS A 18 -0.01 -8.00 2.79
N ASP A 19 -0.62 -8.72 3.73
CA ASP A 19 -1.73 -9.62 3.40
C ASP A 19 -2.97 -8.82 2.99
N LEU A 20 -3.73 -9.33 2.02
CA LEU A 20 -4.93 -8.65 1.49
C LEU A 20 -5.96 -8.31 2.57
N ASN A 21 -6.10 -9.17 3.57
CA ASN A 21 -7.05 -9.00 4.67
C ASN A 21 -6.59 -7.96 5.72
N SER A 22 -5.36 -7.43 5.59
CA SER A 22 -4.79 -6.46 6.54
C SER A 22 -4.92 -5.01 6.07
N PHE A 23 -5.52 -4.78 4.89
CA PHE A 23 -5.84 -3.45 4.39
C PHE A 23 -7.07 -2.90 5.11
N GLY A 24 -7.01 -1.63 5.49
CA GLY A 24 -8.17 -0.87 5.94
C GLY A 24 -9.17 -0.62 4.81
N GLU A 25 -10.41 -0.34 5.17
CA GLU A 25 -11.50 0.01 4.25
C GLU A 25 -11.20 1.29 3.46
N PHE A 26 -10.46 2.23 4.06
CA PHE A 26 -10.12 3.50 3.46
C PHE A 26 -8.65 3.54 3.07
N ILE A 27 -8.36 3.94 1.82
CA ILE A 27 -6.99 3.99 1.30
C ILE A 27 -6.56 5.44 1.07
N LEU A 28 -5.37 5.79 1.57
CA LEU A 28 -4.66 7.03 1.27
C LEU A 28 -3.45 6.72 0.40
N LEU A 29 -3.35 7.38 -0.76
CA LEU A 29 -2.22 7.22 -1.66
C LEU A 29 -1.28 8.42 -1.56
N THR A 30 0.02 8.14 -1.49
CA THR A 30 1.09 9.15 -1.52
C THR A 30 2.24 8.68 -2.38
N ASN A 31 3.10 9.60 -2.81
CA ASN A 31 4.38 9.30 -3.46
C ASN A 31 5.59 9.73 -2.60
N PHE A 32 5.35 10.11 -1.34
CA PHE A 32 6.37 10.58 -0.40
C PHE A 32 6.48 9.64 0.80
N THR A 33 7.66 9.05 1.00
CA THR A 33 7.94 8.14 2.13
C THR A 33 7.70 8.81 3.48
N LEU A 34 8.06 10.09 3.61
CA LEU A 34 7.88 10.85 4.86
C LEU A 34 6.44 10.85 5.36
N TYR A 35 5.44 10.86 4.46
CA TYR A 35 4.04 10.85 4.88
C TYR A 35 3.62 9.52 5.49
N VAL A 36 4.16 8.39 5.00
CA VAL A 36 3.93 7.07 5.59
C VAL A 36 4.58 6.99 6.97
N GLU A 37 5.82 7.49 7.11
CA GLU A 37 6.53 7.52 8.40
C GLU A 37 5.81 8.41 9.43
N MET A 38 5.32 9.57 9.01
CA MET A 38 4.55 10.48 9.87
C MET A 38 3.22 9.86 10.30
N PHE A 39 2.47 9.27 9.35
CA PHE A 39 1.22 8.57 9.66
C PHE A 39 1.45 7.43 10.65
N ALA A 40 2.48 6.61 10.42
CA ALA A 40 2.84 5.50 11.30
C ALA A 40 3.19 6.00 12.71
N ARG A 41 4.02 7.05 12.81
CA ARG A 41 4.39 7.67 14.10
C ARG A 41 3.19 8.27 14.83
N TRP A 42 2.29 8.96 14.13
CA TRP A 42 1.14 9.61 14.75
C TRP A 42 0.11 8.64 15.30
N ASN A 43 0.02 7.45 14.71
CA ASN A 43 -0.93 6.41 15.11
C ASN A 43 -0.29 5.28 15.92
N ASP A 44 1.01 5.38 16.25
CA ASP A 44 1.78 4.36 16.97
C ASP A 44 1.70 2.95 16.31
N VAL A 45 1.85 2.90 14.99
CA VAL A 45 1.87 1.66 14.21
C VAL A 45 3.18 1.51 13.44
N PRO A 46 3.63 0.29 13.13
CA PRO A 46 4.84 0.11 12.33
C PRO A 46 4.61 0.50 10.86
N VAL A 47 5.66 0.96 10.19
CA VAL A 47 5.69 0.99 8.72
C VAL A 47 6.00 -0.42 8.24
N GLU A 48 5.12 -0.94 7.39
CA GLU A 48 5.18 -2.25 6.76
C GLU A 48 5.79 -2.13 5.35
N GLY A 49 6.48 -3.17 4.91
CA GLY A 49 7.07 -3.20 3.57
C GLY A 49 8.15 -2.14 3.33
N LYS A 50 8.94 -1.77 4.36
CA LYS A 50 10.05 -0.81 4.22
C LYS A 50 11.07 -1.19 3.14
N ASP A 51 11.24 -2.48 2.92
CA ASP A 51 12.11 -3.09 1.90
C ASP A 51 11.38 -3.33 0.56
N LYS A 52 10.10 -2.97 0.46
CA LYS A 52 9.26 -3.16 -0.72
C LYS A 52 9.12 -1.88 -1.51
N ASN A 53 8.62 -2.03 -2.73
CA ASN A 53 8.38 -0.91 -3.63
C ASN A 53 7.31 0.04 -3.08
N TRP A 54 6.30 -0.48 -2.40
CA TRP A 54 5.21 0.31 -1.82
C TRP A 54 5.09 0.18 -0.30
N PRO A 55 5.97 0.85 0.47
CA PRO A 55 5.83 0.92 1.92
C PRO A 55 4.45 1.46 2.32
N SER A 56 3.90 0.91 3.40
CA SER A 56 2.56 1.26 3.87
C SER A 56 2.46 1.24 5.39
N ALA A 57 1.36 1.77 5.91
CA ALA A 57 1.00 1.67 7.32
C ALA A 57 -0.53 1.69 7.46
N THR A 58 -1.06 0.96 8.43
CA THR A 58 -2.51 0.88 8.66
C THR A 58 -2.86 1.22 10.10
N ALA A 59 -3.81 2.13 10.30
CA ALA A 59 -4.34 2.49 11.60
C ALA A 59 -5.82 2.89 11.48
N GLY A 60 -6.65 2.46 12.43
CA GLY A 60 -8.06 2.90 12.52
C GLY A 60 -8.90 2.64 11.27
N GLY A 61 -8.63 1.56 10.52
CA GLY A 61 -9.33 1.26 9.27
C GLY A 61 -8.84 2.05 8.04
N ILE A 62 -7.78 2.84 8.18
CA ILE A 62 -7.15 3.59 7.10
C ILE A 62 -5.78 2.98 6.79
N THR A 63 -5.50 2.68 5.52
CA THR A 63 -4.16 2.31 5.04
C THR A 63 -3.58 3.43 4.20
N ILE A 64 -2.41 3.94 4.57
CA ILE A 64 -1.61 4.80 3.70
C ILE A 64 -0.59 3.96 2.91
N ILE A 65 -0.49 4.18 1.60
CA ILE A 65 0.43 3.47 0.71
C ILE A 65 1.27 4.49 -0.06
N ASN A 66 2.60 4.34 0.02
CA ASN A 66 3.50 5.06 -0.88
C ASN A 66 3.64 4.28 -2.20
N PHE A 67 2.94 4.70 -3.26
CA PHE A 67 3.01 4.03 -4.55
C PHE A 67 4.25 4.42 -5.39
N GLY A 68 5.08 5.34 -4.89
CA GLY A 68 6.23 5.89 -5.62
C GLY A 68 5.85 6.93 -6.69
N MET A 69 6.80 7.31 -7.53
CA MET A 69 6.58 8.33 -8.57
C MET A 69 6.23 7.71 -9.93
N GLY A 70 5.54 8.50 -10.76
CA GLY A 70 5.26 8.18 -12.17
C GLY A 70 3.84 7.67 -12.43
N SER A 71 3.30 8.04 -13.60
CA SER A 71 1.97 7.59 -14.05
C SER A 71 1.82 6.07 -14.17
N PRO A 72 2.84 5.25 -14.49
CA PRO A 72 2.70 3.80 -14.50
C PRO A 72 2.37 3.24 -13.11
N ASN A 73 3.02 3.76 -12.05
CA ASN A 73 2.75 3.34 -10.68
C ASN A 73 1.35 3.77 -10.22
N ALA A 74 0.92 4.98 -10.61
CA ALA A 74 -0.43 5.47 -10.33
C ALA A 74 -1.51 4.58 -10.98
N ALA A 75 -1.32 4.17 -12.24
CA ALA A 75 -2.25 3.23 -12.87
C ALA A 75 -2.20 1.85 -12.20
N THR A 76 -1.00 1.33 -11.91
CA THR A 76 -0.83 0.00 -11.31
C THR A 76 -1.47 -0.09 -9.93
N VAL A 77 -1.30 0.90 -9.06
CA VAL A 77 -1.91 0.86 -7.71
C VAL A 77 -3.43 0.92 -7.78
N MET A 78 -4.00 1.65 -8.75
CA MET A 78 -5.45 1.74 -8.95
C MET A 78 -6.04 0.47 -9.57
N ASP A 79 -5.28 -0.28 -10.36
CA ASP A 79 -5.72 -1.57 -10.89
C ASP A 79 -5.66 -2.70 -9.86
N LEU A 80 -4.77 -2.57 -8.87
CA LEU A 80 -4.54 -3.54 -7.82
C LEU A 80 -5.41 -3.34 -6.56
N LEU A 81 -5.98 -2.16 -6.35
CA LEU A 81 -6.96 -1.86 -5.30
C LEU A 81 -8.39 -2.04 -5.81
#